data_AF-A0A2K5QHR0-F1
#
_entry.id   AF-A0A2K5QHR0-F1
#
_cell.length_a   1.000
_cell.length_b   1.000
_cell.length_c   1.000
_cell.angle_alpha   90.00
_cell.angle_beta   90.00
_cell.angle_gamma   90.00
#
_symmetry.space_group_name_H-M   'P 1'
#
loop_
_entity.id
_entity.type
_entity.pdbx_description
1 polymer ?
#
loop_
_entity_poly.entity_id
_entity_poly.type
_entity_poly.pdbx_seq_one_letter_code
_entity_poly.pdbx_strand_id
1 'polypeptide(L)'
;CYGAESEDIKCCNTCEDVREAYRRRGWAFKNPDTIEQCRREGFSQKMQEQKNEGCQVYGFLEVNKVSGEIKTQVSVCCCHQSFGWCCLQINMTHYIQHLSFGEDYPGIVNPLDHTNVTAPQASMMFQYFVKVVPTVYMKVDGEVLRTNQFSVTRHEKVANGLLGDQGLPGVFVLYELSTSHPEEN
;
A
#
# COMPACT_ATOMS: atom_id res chain seq x y z
N CYS A 1 -13.04 -1.92 -28.77
CA CYS A 1 -12.16 -1.27 -27.77
C CYS A 1 -10.69 -1.37 -28.18
N TYR A 2 -10.28 -0.79 -29.31
CA TYR A 2 -8.92 -0.99 -29.85
C TYR A 2 -8.49 -2.48 -29.91
N GLY A 3 -9.43 -3.36 -30.26
CA GLY A 3 -9.22 -4.81 -30.32
C GLY A 3 -9.31 -5.55 -28.99
N ALA A 4 -9.58 -4.87 -27.86
CA ALA A 4 -9.70 -5.45 -26.53
C ALA A 4 -11.14 -5.81 -26.11
N GLU A 5 -12.11 -5.78 -27.02
CA GLU A 5 -13.50 -6.17 -26.73
C GLU A 5 -13.64 -7.63 -26.25
N SER A 6 -14.56 -7.90 -25.33
CA SER A 6 -14.91 -9.24 -24.85
C SER A 6 -16.42 -9.45 -24.91
N GLU A 7 -16.91 -10.65 -24.57
CA GLU A 7 -18.35 -10.91 -24.49
C GLU A 7 -19.05 -9.93 -23.51
N ASP A 8 -18.36 -9.58 -22.42
CA ASP A 8 -18.82 -8.64 -21.40
C ASP A 8 -18.57 -7.16 -21.76
N ILE A 9 -17.53 -6.86 -22.57
CA ILE A 9 -17.12 -5.49 -22.92
C ILE A 9 -17.11 -5.33 -24.44
N LYS A 10 -18.26 -4.96 -25.01
CA LYS A 10 -18.38 -4.76 -26.47
C LYS A 10 -17.86 -3.39 -26.93
N CYS A 11 -17.98 -2.37 -26.09
CA CYS A 11 -17.58 -1.00 -26.39
C CYS A 11 -16.91 -0.36 -25.17
N CYS A 12 -16.00 0.59 -25.40
CA CYS A 12 -15.28 1.32 -24.36
C CYS A 12 -15.47 2.81 -24.60
N ASN A 13 -16.16 3.47 -23.68
CA ASN A 13 -16.59 4.85 -23.84
C ASN A 13 -15.65 5.83 -23.13
N THR A 14 -14.96 5.36 -22.09
CA THR A 14 -14.02 6.13 -21.29
C THR A 14 -12.58 5.61 -21.43
N CYS A 15 -11.60 6.41 -21.01
CA CYS A 15 -10.21 5.95 -20.94
C CYS A 15 -10.06 4.75 -19.98
N GLU A 16 -10.80 4.76 -18.87
CA GLU A 16 -10.76 3.68 -17.88
C GLU A 16 -11.33 2.37 -18.42
N ASP A 17 -12.40 2.42 -19.22
CA ASP A 17 -12.96 1.23 -19.88
C ASP A 17 -11.92 0.54 -20.78
N VAL A 18 -11.14 1.34 -21.53
CA VAL A 18 -10.07 0.82 -22.39
C VAL A 18 -8.94 0.21 -21.56
N ARG A 19 -8.55 0.86 -20.46
CA ARG A 19 -7.53 0.36 -19.54
C ARG A 19 -7.95 -0.95 -18.87
N GLU A 20 -9.19 -1.05 -18.42
CA GLU A 20 -9.76 -2.27 -17.83
C GLU A 20 -9.84 -3.40 -18.85
N ALA A 21 -10.29 -3.12 -20.08
CA ALA A 21 -10.31 -4.11 -21.16
C ALA A 21 -8.90 -4.64 -21.49
N TYR A 22 -7.89 -3.76 -21.52
CA TYR A 22 -6.50 -4.15 -21.72
C TYR A 22 -5.96 -4.98 -20.54
N ARG A 23 -6.29 -4.57 -19.30
CA ARG A 23 -5.92 -5.28 -18.07
C ARG A 23 -6.45 -6.71 -18.06
N ARG A 24 -7.72 -6.92 -18.42
CA ARG A 24 -8.34 -8.26 -18.53
C ARG A 24 -7.68 -9.16 -19.56
N ARG A 25 -7.16 -8.58 -20.64
CA ARG A 25 -6.41 -9.31 -21.68
C ARG A 25 -4.91 -9.45 -21.38
N GLY A 26 -4.42 -8.87 -20.29
CA GLY A 26 -2.99 -8.83 -19.97
C GLY A 26 -2.16 -7.98 -20.94
N TRP A 27 -2.78 -7.03 -21.65
CA TRP A 27 -2.11 -6.17 -22.61
C TRP A 27 -1.46 -4.97 -21.94
N ALA A 28 -0.27 -4.61 -22.41
CA ALA A 28 0.44 -3.43 -21.91
C ALA A 28 -0.19 -2.14 -22.45
N PHE A 29 -0.46 -1.20 -21.54
CA PHE A 29 -0.97 0.13 -21.87
C PHE A 29 0.21 1.06 -22.17
N LYS A 30 0.61 1.18 -23.45
CA LYS A 30 1.88 1.82 -23.84
C LYS A 30 1.82 3.34 -23.96
N ASN A 31 0.82 3.87 -24.67
CA ASN A 31 0.71 5.31 -24.89
C ASN A 31 -0.76 5.75 -24.75
N PRO A 32 -1.10 6.57 -23.74
CA PRO A 32 -2.46 7.10 -23.58
C PRO A 32 -2.88 8.00 -24.74
N ASP A 33 -1.95 8.70 -25.40
CA ASP A 33 -2.29 9.69 -26.44
C ASP A 33 -2.75 9.04 -27.75
N THR A 34 -2.47 7.74 -27.95
CA THR A 34 -2.97 6.99 -29.11
C THR A 34 -4.44 6.57 -28.97
N ILE A 35 -5.01 6.70 -27.76
CA ILE A 35 -6.38 6.33 -27.44
C ILE A 35 -7.19 7.62 -27.36
N GLU A 36 -8.22 7.72 -28.20
CA GLU A 36 -9.03 8.93 -28.35
C GLU A 36 -9.72 9.33 -27.05
N GLN A 37 -10.25 8.35 -26.32
CA GLN A 37 -10.90 8.54 -25.01
C GLN A 37 -9.92 9.16 -24.02
N CYS A 38 -8.70 8.64 -23.92
CA CYS A 38 -7.66 9.12 -23.01
C CYS A 38 -7.15 10.51 -23.38
N ARG A 39 -7.00 10.79 -24.69
CA ARG A 39 -6.65 12.13 -25.17
C ARG A 39 -7.75 13.14 -24.89
N ARG A 40 -9.01 12.79 -25.17
CA ARG A 40 -10.20 13.63 -24.91
C ARG A 40 -10.36 13.94 -23.43
N GLU A 41 -10.08 12.97 -22.56
CA GLU A 41 -10.19 13.10 -21.11
C GLU A 41 -8.95 13.73 -20.45
N GLY A 42 -7.92 14.06 -21.23
CA GLY A 42 -6.69 14.69 -20.76
C GLY A 42 -5.88 13.80 -19.83
N PHE A 43 -5.88 12.48 -20.03
CA PHE A 43 -5.25 11.52 -19.12
C PHE A 43 -3.76 11.82 -18.90
N SER A 44 -3.01 12.10 -19.96
CA SER A 44 -1.58 12.42 -19.89
C SER A 44 -1.29 13.67 -19.06
N GLN A 45 -2.15 14.69 -19.17
CA GLN A 45 -2.04 15.91 -18.39
C GLN A 45 -2.37 15.66 -16.91
N LYS A 46 -3.46 14.93 -16.62
CA LYS A 46 -3.81 14.50 -15.26
C LYS A 46 -2.67 13.71 -14.61
N MET A 47 -2.06 12.77 -15.32
CA MET A 47 -0.90 12.02 -14.79
C MET A 47 0.31 12.90 -14.47
N GLN A 48 0.53 13.99 -15.24
CA GLN A 48 1.59 14.96 -14.94
C GLN A 48 1.26 15.82 -13.72
N GLU A 49 0.00 16.25 -13.59
CA GLU A 49 -0.49 17.01 -12.43
C GLU A 49 -0.39 16.18 -11.14
N GLN A 50 -0.78 14.90 -11.20
CA GLN A 50 -0.73 13.97 -10.08
C GLN A 50 0.68 13.45 -9.74
N LYS A 51 1.69 13.76 -10.55
CA LYS A 51 3.07 13.30 -10.35
C LYS A 51 3.64 13.71 -8.97
N ASN A 52 3.19 14.86 -8.45
CA ASN A 52 3.64 15.40 -7.18
C ASN A 52 2.61 15.22 -6.05
N GLU A 53 1.52 14.49 -6.30
CA GLU A 53 0.50 14.21 -5.28
C GLU A 53 0.94 13.03 -4.40
N GLY A 54 0.70 13.16 -3.10
CA GLY A 54 0.80 12.05 -2.15
C GLY A 54 -0.54 11.32 -2.04
N CYS A 55 -0.50 10.06 -1.60
CA CYS A 55 -1.70 9.29 -1.28
C CYS A 55 -1.94 9.29 0.23
N GLN A 56 -3.15 9.61 0.68
CA GLN A 56 -3.58 9.44 2.06
C GLN A 56 -4.41 8.16 2.18
N VAL A 57 -3.90 7.17 2.91
CA VAL A 57 -4.60 5.93 3.22
C VAL A 57 -5.05 5.99 4.67
N TYR A 58 -6.36 5.85 4.90
CA TYR A 58 -6.96 5.82 6.23
C TYR A 58 -8.14 4.86 6.24
N GLY A 59 -8.40 4.26 7.40
CA GLY A 59 -9.50 3.32 7.58
C GLY A 59 -9.19 2.31 8.68
N PHE A 60 -10.12 1.39 8.88
CA PHE A 60 -10.00 0.25 9.78
C PHE A 60 -10.23 -1.03 8.98
N LEU A 61 -9.52 -2.10 9.36
CA LEU A 61 -9.65 -3.39 8.72
C LEU A 61 -9.89 -4.45 9.79
N GLU A 62 -11.01 -5.15 9.68
CA GLU A 62 -11.28 -6.33 10.50
C GLU A 62 -10.55 -7.53 9.88
N VAL A 63 -9.60 -8.07 10.63
CA VAL A 63 -8.80 -9.22 10.21
C VAL A 63 -8.97 -10.38 11.18
N ASN A 64 -8.75 -11.60 10.69
CA ASN A 64 -8.61 -12.76 11.56
C ASN A 64 -7.41 -12.56 12.49
N LYS A 65 -7.51 -13.07 13.73
CA LYS A 65 -6.44 -13.04 14.73
C LYS A 65 -5.34 -14.07 14.41
N VAL A 66 -4.67 -13.87 13.28
CA VAL A 66 -3.54 -14.66 12.79
C VAL A 66 -2.46 -13.71 12.27
N SER A 67 -1.23 -14.19 12.17
CA SER A 67 -0.14 -13.41 11.55
C SER A 67 -0.50 -13.07 10.10
N GLY A 68 -0.19 -11.84 9.69
CA GLY A 68 -0.57 -11.34 8.39
C GLY A 68 0.32 -10.20 7.90
N GLU A 69 0.02 -9.71 6.71
CA GLU A 69 0.80 -8.69 6.04
C GLU A 69 -0.11 -7.69 5.33
N ILE A 70 0.07 -6.40 5.62
CA ILE A 70 -0.59 -5.30 4.94
C ILE A 70 0.41 -4.69 3.97
N LYS A 71 0.05 -4.67 2.68
CA LYS A 71 0.91 -4.22 1.59
C LYS A 71 0.37 -2.93 0.99
N THR A 72 1.11 -1.84 1.17
CA THR A 72 0.89 -0.60 0.41
C THR A 72 1.96 -0.54 -0.68
N GLN A 73 1.62 -1.15 -1.81
CA GLN A 73 2.47 -1.19 -2.99
C GLN A 73 1.80 -0.42 -4.11
N VAL A 74 2.59 0.34 -4.87
CA VAL A 74 2.08 0.89 -6.13
C VAL A 74 2.10 -0.25 -7.13
N SER A 75 0.93 -0.60 -7.67
CA SER A 75 0.84 -1.54 -8.79
C SER A 75 1.59 -0.95 -9.98
N VAL A 76 2.85 -1.35 -10.15
CA VAL A 76 3.67 -0.97 -11.30
C VAL A 76 3.08 -1.64 -12.53
N CYS A 77 2.13 -0.98 -13.18
CA CYS A 77 1.75 -1.35 -14.53
C CYS A 77 2.92 -0.91 -15.42
N CYS A 78 3.91 -1.80 -15.62
CA CYS A 78 5.04 -1.76 -16.58
C CYS A 78 6.25 -2.53 -15.98
N CYS A 79 6.88 -3.56 -16.54
CA CYS A 79 7.03 -4.07 -17.89
C CYS A 79 7.39 -5.56 -17.75
N HIS A 80 6.51 -6.48 -18.19
CA HIS A 80 6.93 -7.87 -18.43
C HIS A 80 7.53 -8.08 -19.83
N GLN A 81 7.92 -6.99 -20.52
CA GLN A 81 8.58 -7.10 -21.81
C GLN A 81 9.57 -5.95 -22.06
N SER A 82 10.83 -6.26 -21.80
CA SER A 82 12.02 -5.86 -22.57
C SER A 82 12.38 -4.39 -22.83
N PHE A 83 11.69 -3.39 -22.28
CA PHE A 83 12.16 -1.99 -22.38
C PHE A 83 12.03 -1.25 -21.03
N GLY A 84 13.19 -0.88 -20.49
CA GLY A 84 13.42 -0.38 -19.13
C GLY A 84 13.01 1.08 -18.88
N TRP A 85 11.82 1.49 -19.33
CA TRP A 85 11.40 2.90 -19.24
C TRP A 85 10.14 3.19 -18.42
N CYS A 86 9.52 2.19 -17.81
CA CYS A 86 8.25 2.41 -17.11
C CYS A 86 8.24 1.87 -15.66
N CYS A 87 9.43 1.54 -15.13
CA CYS A 87 9.67 1.59 -13.69
C CYS A 87 9.72 3.07 -13.30
N LEU A 88 8.56 3.68 -13.07
CA LEU A 88 8.50 4.98 -12.43
C LEU A 88 9.36 4.89 -11.17
N GLN A 89 10.33 5.80 -11.07
CA GLN A 89 11.09 6.05 -9.87
C GLN A 89 10.11 6.62 -8.84
N ILE A 90 9.40 5.72 -8.16
CA ILE A 90 8.36 6.09 -7.20
C ILE A 90 9.06 6.48 -5.90
N ASN A 91 8.71 7.66 -5.42
CA ASN A 91 9.13 8.13 -4.11
C ASN A 91 8.28 7.42 -3.05
N MET A 92 8.92 6.62 -2.21
CA MET A 92 8.28 5.87 -1.13
C MET A 92 8.39 6.57 0.23
N THR A 93 8.69 7.88 0.22
CA THR A 93 8.60 8.73 1.42
C THR A 93 7.17 8.70 1.93
N HIS A 94 6.99 8.44 3.22
CA HIS A 94 5.69 8.30 3.83
C HIS A 94 5.68 8.83 5.26
N TYR A 95 4.49 9.26 5.67
CA TYR A 95 4.21 9.71 7.02
C TYR A 95 3.14 8.80 7.61
N ILE A 96 3.47 8.09 8.67
CA ILE A 96 2.53 7.27 9.43
C ILE A 96 1.90 8.19 10.45
N GLN A 97 0.65 8.59 10.19
CA GLN A 97 -0.09 9.42 11.12
C GLN A 97 -0.47 8.63 12.37
N HIS A 98 -1.09 7.46 12.18
CA HIS A 98 -1.53 6.60 13.26
C HIS A 98 -1.64 5.14 12.80
N LEU A 99 -1.19 4.20 13.63
CA LEU A 99 -1.40 2.76 13.45
C LEU A 99 -1.63 2.10 14.80
N SER A 100 -2.81 1.49 14.97
CA SER A 100 -3.21 0.81 16.21
C SER A 100 -3.81 -0.57 15.91
N PHE A 101 -3.88 -1.41 16.94
CA PHE A 101 -4.48 -2.74 16.87
C PHE A 101 -5.53 -2.89 17.98
N GLY A 102 -6.82 -2.89 17.62
CA GLY A 102 -7.91 -2.95 18.58
C GLY A 102 -8.40 -1.56 19.02
N GLU A 103 -8.98 -1.47 20.21
CA GLU A 103 -9.53 -0.22 20.74
C GLU A 103 -8.47 0.60 21.50
N ASP A 104 -8.47 1.92 21.28
CA ASP A 104 -7.58 2.83 22.03
C ASP A 104 -8.08 3.04 23.47
N TYR A 105 -7.12 3.23 24.39
CA TYR A 105 -7.39 3.60 25.78
C TYR A 105 -6.48 4.75 26.22
N PRO A 106 -6.87 5.52 27.25
CA PRO A 106 -6.06 6.65 27.72
C PRO A 106 -4.66 6.21 28.14
N GLY A 107 -3.63 6.80 27.52
CA GLY A 107 -2.22 6.53 27.82
C GLY A 107 -1.57 5.46 26.94
N ILE A 108 -2.30 4.85 25.99
CA ILE A 108 -1.67 3.99 24.99
C ILE A 108 -0.69 4.82 24.12
N VAL A 109 0.49 4.27 23.88
CA VAL A 109 1.50 4.87 23.00
C VAL A 109 1.83 3.88 21.90
N ASN A 110 1.40 4.17 20.68
CA ASN A 110 1.70 3.34 19.52
C ASN A 110 3.07 3.74 18.92
N PRO A 111 4.03 2.81 18.80
CA PRO A 111 5.40 3.14 18.38
C PRO A 111 5.56 3.79 17.00
N LEU A 112 4.57 3.67 16.10
CA LEU A 112 4.63 4.19 14.73
C LEU A 112 3.85 5.50 14.54
N ASP A 113 3.15 5.98 15.56
CA ASP A 113 2.38 7.21 15.45
C ASP A 113 3.30 8.40 15.16
N HIS A 114 2.83 9.30 14.29
CA HIS A 114 3.56 10.48 13.83
C HIS A 114 4.98 10.22 13.29
N THR A 115 5.25 9.05 12.73
CA THR A 115 6.57 8.69 12.20
C THR A 115 6.72 9.15 10.76
N ASN A 116 7.72 9.99 10.49
CA ASN A 116 8.10 10.42 9.13
C ASN A 116 9.30 9.60 8.62
N VAL A 117 9.17 9.01 7.44
CA VAL A 117 10.23 8.21 6.81
C VAL A 117 10.49 8.72 5.40
N THR A 118 11.70 9.25 5.20
CA THR A 118 12.15 9.76 3.90
C THR A 118 12.84 8.65 3.12
N ALA A 119 12.47 8.48 1.84
CA ALA A 119 13.14 7.57 0.92
C ALA A 119 14.29 8.31 0.20
N PRO A 120 15.57 8.09 0.55
CA PRO A 120 16.70 8.74 -0.13
C PRO A 120 16.86 8.29 -1.59
N GLN A 121 16.32 7.13 -1.94
CA GLN A 121 16.37 6.59 -3.28
C GLN A 121 14.95 6.25 -3.75
N ALA A 122 14.73 6.35 -5.05
CA ALA A 122 13.50 5.87 -5.65
C ALA A 122 13.43 4.33 -5.52
N SER A 123 12.21 3.80 -5.48
CA SER A 123 11.97 2.35 -5.43
C SER A 123 12.53 1.68 -4.16
N MET A 124 12.46 2.35 -3.01
CA MET A 124 12.76 1.72 -1.73
C MET A 124 11.62 0.84 -1.23
N MET A 125 11.99 -0.20 -0.50
CA MET A 125 11.10 -1.12 0.18
C MET A 125 11.26 -0.91 1.68
N PHE A 126 10.16 -0.59 2.37
CA PHE A 126 10.11 -0.43 3.83
C PHE A 126 9.29 -1.56 4.45
N GLN A 127 9.88 -2.29 5.39
CA GLN A 127 9.23 -3.37 6.11
C GLN A 127 9.17 -3.03 7.60
N TYR A 128 7.97 -3.05 8.15
CA TYR A 128 7.68 -2.90 9.56
C TYR A 128 7.26 -4.25 10.11
N PHE A 129 8.11 -4.84 10.95
CA PHE A 129 7.80 -6.07 11.67
C PHE A 129 7.18 -5.68 13.00
N VAL A 130 5.87 -5.90 13.11
CA VAL A 130 5.03 -5.55 14.24
C VAL A 130 4.74 -6.81 15.06
N LYS A 131 5.10 -6.78 16.35
CA LYS A 131 4.71 -7.83 17.30
C LYS A 131 3.59 -7.30 18.18
N VAL A 132 2.40 -7.84 17.99
CA VAL A 132 1.17 -7.43 18.67
C VAL A 132 1.00 -8.27 19.94
N VAL A 133 0.80 -7.60 21.06
CA VAL A 133 0.66 -8.17 22.40
C VAL A 133 -0.73 -7.84 22.93
N PRO A 134 -1.62 -8.84 23.13
CA PRO A 134 -2.95 -8.59 23.67
C PRO A 134 -2.86 -8.11 25.13
N THR A 135 -3.54 -7.01 25.42
CA THR A 135 -3.57 -6.38 26.74
C THR A 135 -5.00 -6.19 27.21
N VAL A 136 -5.17 -6.22 28.53
CA VAL A 136 -6.47 -5.99 29.17
C VAL A 136 -6.34 -4.73 30.01
N TYR A 137 -7.18 -3.75 29.73
CA TYR A 137 -7.24 -2.50 30.47
C TYR A 137 -8.55 -2.43 31.25
N MET A 138 -8.46 -2.18 32.56
CA MET A 138 -9.63 -1.94 33.40
C MET A 138 -9.80 -0.44 33.60
N LYS A 139 -10.94 0.09 33.13
CA LYS A 139 -11.33 1.47 33.40
C LYS A 139 -11.70 1.64 34.88
N VAL A 140 -11.68 2.90 35.33
CA VAL A 140 -12.06 3.29 36.70
C VAL A 140 -13.52 2.95 37.03
N ASP A 141 -14.39 2.87 36.02
CA ASP A 141 -15.79 2.46 36.13
C ASP A 141 -15.99 0.93 36.18
N GLY A 142 -14.91 0.14 36.08
CA GLY A 142 -14.93 -1.32 36.08
C GLY A 142 -15.14 -1.96 34.71
N GLU A 143 -15.25 -1.17 33.63
CA GLU A 143 -15.31 -1.70 32.27
C GLU A 143 -13.96 -2.31 31.87
N VAL A 144 -13.99 -3.54 31.36
CA VAL A 144 -12.80 -4.28 30.91
C VAL A 144 -12.68 -4.15 29.40
N LEU A 145 -11.68 -3.38 28.96
CA LEU A 145 -11.32 -3.23 27.55
C LEU A 145 -10.26 -4.25 27.15
N ARG A 146 -10.49 -4.94 26.03
CA ARG A 146 -9.52 -5.86 25.42
C ARG A 146 -8.87 -5.16 24.24
N THR A 147 -7.65 -4.73 24.42
CA THR A 147 -6.87 -3.96 23.46
C THR A 147 -5.56 -4.69 23.12
N ASN A 148 -4.70 -4.07 22.33
CA ASN A 148 -3.38 -4.60 22.06
C ASN A 148 -2.35 -3.48 22.11
N GLN A 149 -1.19 -3.80 22.69
CA GLN A 149 0.02 -3.02 22.51
C GLN A 149 0.87 -3.69 21.42
N PHE A 150 1.86 -2.98 20.89
CA PHE A 150 2.79 -3.60 19.96
C PHE A 150 4.19 -3.01 20.04
N SER A 151 5.16 -3.78 19.55
CA SER A 151 6.53 -3.32 19.32
C SER A 151 6.85 -3.42 17.83
N VAL A 152 7.79 -2.60 17.34
CA VAL A 152 8.13 -2.54 15.92
C VAL A 152 9.63 -2.62 15.69
N THR A 153 10.01 -3.37 14.66
CA THR A 153 11.34 -3.30 14.05
C THR A 153 11.21 -2.89 12.59
N ARG A 154 12.01 -1.92 12.14
CA ARG A 154 11.98 -1.40 10.77
C ARG A 154 13.19 -1.89 9.98
N HIS A 155 12.94 -2.33 8.75
CA HIS A 155 13.96 -2.64 7.76
C HIS A 155 13.69 -1.84 6.48
N GLU A 156 14.74 -1.37 5.83
CA GLU A 156 14.65 -0.67 4.55
C GLU A 156 15.71 -1.18 3.58
N LYS A 157 15.35 -1.34 2.32
CA LYS A 157 16.29 -1.70 1.25
C LYS A 157 15.86 -1.10 -0.08
N VAL A 158 16.79 -1.03 -1.03
CA VAL A 158 16.47 -0.62 -2.41
C VAL A 158 15.93 -1.83 -3.16
N ALA A 159 14.73 -1.71 -3.75
CA ALA A 159 14.14 -2.78 -4.54
C ALA A 159 14.74 -2.79 -5.95
N ASN A 160 15.93 -3.37 -6.09
CA ASN A 160 16.58 -3.56 -7.39
C ASN A 160 16.11 -4.87 -8.02
N GLY A 161 15.05 -4.80 -8.83
CA GLY A 161 14.49 -5.96 -9.56
C GLY A 161 15.40 -6.57 -10.64
N LEU A 162 16.70 -6.28 -10.64
CA LEU A 162 17.66 -6.69 -11.67
C LEU A 162 18.67 -7.75 -11.18
N LEU A 163 18.88 -7.94 -9.87
CA LEU A 163 19.93 -8.83 -9.37
C LEU A 163 19.55 -9.46 -8.01
N GLY A 164 18.97 -10.66 -8.04
CA GLY A 164 18.99 -11.64 -6.94
C GLY A 164 18.24 -11.33 -5.63
N ASP A 165 17.97 -10.06 -5.31
CA ASP A 165 17.30 -9.65 -4.08
C ASP A 165 15.81 -9.40 -4.35
N GLN A 166 14.97 -10.38 -3.98
CA GLN A 166 13.52 -10.32 -4.19
C GLN A 166 12.91 -9.22 -3.32
N GLY A 167 12.24 -8.25 -3.93
CA GLY A 167 11.48 -7.21 -3.23
C GLY A 167 10.83 -6.27 -4.22
N LEU A 168 9.57 -5.92 -4.00
CA LEU A 168 8.89 -4.86 -4.73
C LEU A 168 8.99 -3.55 -3.93
N PRO A 169 9.13 -2.39 -4.59
CA PRO A 169 9.06 -1.12 -3.89
C PRO A 169 7.67 -0.96 -3.27
N GLY A 170 7.64 -0.53 -2.00
CA GLY A 170 6.41 -0.55 -1.22
C GLY A 170 6.64 -0.35 0.27
N VAL A 171 5.55 -0.12 0.98
CA VAL A 171 5.50 -0.11 2.44
C VAL A 171 4.73 -1.35 2.91
N PHE A 172 5.38 -2.17 3.73
CA PHE A 172 4.88 -3.46 4.18
C PHE A 172 4.81 -3.48 5.70
N VAL A 173 3.65 -3.82 6.25
CA VAL A 173 3.45 -4.02 7.70
C VAL A 173 3.19 -5.51 7.91
N LEU A 174 4.19 -6.21 8.42
CA LEU A 174 4.11 -7.62 8.77
C LEU A 174 3.79 -7.70 10.26
N TYR A 175 2.62 -8.23 10.61
CA TYR A 175 2.20 -8.32 11.99
C TYR A 175 2.09 -9.77 12.45
N GLU A 176 2.55 -10.03 13.67
CA GLU A 176 2.47 -11.33 14.34
C GLU A 176 1.88 -11.14 15.74
N LEU A 177 1.01 -12.06 16.14
CA LEU A 177 0.42 -12.07 17.48
C LEU A 177 1.31 -12.85 18.44
N SER A 178 1.73 -12.19 19.51
CA SER A 178 2.43 -12.84 20.61
C SER A 178 1.43 -13.68 21.43
N THR A 179 1.92 -14.80 21.96
CA THR A 179 1.15 -15.67 22.85
C THR A 179 1.21 -15.24 24.32
N SER A 180 2.01 -14.22 24.65
CA SER A 180 2.19 -13.71 26.01
C SER A 180 1.13 -12.66 26.35
N HIS A 181 0.47 -12.81 27.49
CA HIS A 181 -0.40 -11.81 28.10
C HIS A 181 0.37 -11.10 29.23
N PRO A 182 0.84 -9.86 29.04
CA PRO A 182 1.22 -9.03 30.18
C PRO A 182 -0.06 -8.58 30.89
N GLU A 183 -0.19 -8.97 32.16
CA GLU A 183 -1.15 -8.35 33.08
C GLU A 183 -0.51 -7.05 33.57
N GLU A 184 -1.01 -5.90 33.11
CA GLU A 184 -0.67 -4.61 33.72
C GLU A 184 -1.64 -4.37 34.89
N ASN A 185 -1.06 -4.10 36.06
CA ASN A 185 -1.73 -3.97 37.36
C ASN A 185 -1.73 -2.51 37.81
#